data_AF-A0A0S8L205-F1
#
_entry.id   AF-A0A0S8L205-F1
#
_cell.length_a   1.000
_cell.length_b   1.000
_cell.length_c   1.000
_cell.angle_alpha   90.00
_cell.angle_beta   90.00
_cell.angle_gamma   90.00
#
_symmetry.space_group_name_H-M   'P 1'
#
loop_
_entity.id
_entity.type
_entity.pdbx_description
1 polymer ?
#
loop_
_entity_poly.entity_id
_entity_poly.type
_entity_poly.pdbx_seq_one_letter_code
_entity_poly.pdbx_strand_id
1 'polypeptide(L)' 'MDALKIGWTIVAIMLVFSGVHDIMVPEIYGRVRLPESEPLLKGAPVVLLGIAELGLGIFLLYRQWFRRQA' A
#
# COMPACT_ATOMS: atom_id res chain seq x y z
N MET A 1 5.20 -1.31 24.87
CA MET A 1 5.22 -1.72 23.44
C MET A 1 6.44 -1.09 22.81
N ASP A 2 7.31 -1.86 22.14
CA ASP A 2 8.47 -1.28 21.44
C ASP A 2 8.02 -0.27 20.39
N ALA A 3 8.64 0.91 20.36
CA ALA A 3 8.39 1.93 19.33
C ALA A 3 8.55 1.35 17.91
N LEU A 4 9.47 0.41 17.74
CA LEU A 4 9.71 -0.30 16.49
C LEU A 4 8.49 -1.14 16.06
N LYS A 5 7.80 -1.77 17.01
CA LYS A 5 6.58 -2.57 16.75
C LYS A 5 5.42 -1.69 16.30
N ILE A 6 5.29 -0.50 16.90
CA ILE A 6 4.27 0.49 16.51
C ILE A 6 4.59 1.04 15.11
N GLY A 7 5.85 1.40 14.85
CA GLY A 7 6.30 1.88 13.54
C GLY A 7 5.97 0.91 12.41
N TRP A 8 6.30 -0.37 12.55
CA TRP A 8 5.96 -1.39 11.55
C TRP A 8 4.45 -1.60 11.36
N THR A 9 3.66 -1.40 12.41
CA THR A 9 2.20 -1.52 12.33
C THR A 9 1.62 -0.36 11.51
N ILE A 10 2.13 0.86 11.72
CA ILE A 10 1.74 2.04 10.94
C ILE A 10 2.11 1.86 9.47
N VAL A 11 3.34 1.43 9.18
CA VAL A 11 3.78 1.14 7.80
C VAL A 11 2.87 0.11 7.14
N ALA A 12 2.53 -0.96 7.85
CA ALA A 12 1.67 -2.00 7.31
C ALA A 12 0.24 -1.49 7.02
N ILE A 13 -0.32 -0.64 7.88
CA ILE A 13 -1.61 0.01 7.65
C ILE A 13 -1.55 0.94 6.43
N MET A 14 -0.48 1.73 6.30
CA MET A 14 -0.28 2.61 5.13
C MET A 14 -0.22 1.82 3.83
N LEU A 15 0.48 0.68 3.81
CA LEU A 15 0.55 -0.21 2.65
C LEU A 15 -0.82 -0.79 2.28
N VAL A 16 -1.61 -1.20 3.26
CA VAL A 16 -2.98 -1.69 3.00
C VAL A 16 -3.84 -0.57 2.41
N PHE A 17 -3.80 0.63 3.00
CA PHE A 17 -4.59 1.76 2.52
C PHE A 17 -4.18 2.18 1.09
N SER A 18 -2.88 2.29 0.84
CA SER A 18 -2.31 2.58 -0.48
C SER A 18 -2.74 1.54 -1.51
N GLY A 19 -2.59 0.24 -1.18
CA GLY A 19 -2.99 -0.83 -2.08
C GLY A 19 -4.48 -0.85 -2.41
N VAL A 20 -5.35 -0.58 -1.42
CA VAL A 20 -6.80 -0.43 -1.67
C VAL A 20 -7.08 0.78 -2.57
N HIS A 21 -6.42 1.90 -2.31
CA HIS A 21 -6.58 3.11 -3.11
C HIS A 21 -6.19 2.87 -4.57
N ASP A 22 -5.05 2.23 -4.83
CA ASP A 22 -4.56 1.94 -6.19
C ASP A 22 -5.45 0.95 -6.95
N ILE A 23 -6.11 0.02 -6.24
CA ILE A 23 -7.10 -0.88 -6.84
C ILE A 23 -8.38 -0.12 -7.20
N MET A 24 -8.85 0.78 -6.33
CA MET A 24 -10.08 1.56 -6.56
C MET A 24 -9.89 2.68 -7.59
N VAL A 25 -8.72 3.31 -7.59
CA VAL A 25 -8.33 4.40 -8.47
C VAL A 25 -7.07 3.96 -9.22
N PRO A 26 -7.22 3.18 -10.30
CA PRO A 26 -6.10 2.62 -11.04
C PRO A 26 -5.47 3.67 -11.98
N GLU A 27 -5.18 4.85 -11.45
CA GLU A 27 -4.57 5.98 -12.12
C GLU A 27 -3.50 6.60 -11.23
N ILE A 28 -2.24 6.46 -11.62
CA ILE A 28 -1.11 7.13 -10.95
C ILE A 28 -0.72 8.32 -11.80
N TYR A 29 -0.88 9.50 -11.22
CA TYR A 29 -0.39 10.75 -11.81
C TYR A 29 1.05 11.01 -11.37
N GLY A 30 1.81 11.76 -12.17
CA GLY A 30 3.11 12.26 -11.74
C GLY A 30 3.01 13.25 -10.58
N ARG A 31 4.15 13.83 -10.17
CA ARG A 31 4.23 14.78 -9.02
C ARG A 31 3.26 15.96 -9.08
N VAL A 32 2.77 16.32 -10.26
CA VAL A 32 1.82 17.42 -10.46
C VAL A 32 0.71 16.92 -11.38
N ARG A 33 -0.54 16.96 -10.89
CA ARG A 33 -1.73 16.71 -11.71
C ARG A 33 -2.01 17.97 -12.52
N LEU A 34 -1.60 17.99 -13.78
CA LEU A 34 -2.01 19.05 -14.69
C LEU A 34 -3.45 18.74 -15.16
N PRO A 35 -4.32 19.75 -15.36
CA PRO A 35 -5.71 19.55 -15.74
C PRO A 35 -5.91 18.67 -16.98
N GLU A 36 -4.93 18.63 -17.88
CA GLU A 36 -4.96 17.88 -19.14
C GLU A 36 -3.91 16.77 -19.24
N SER A 37 -3.18 16.45 -18.15
CA SER A 37 -2.14 15.41 -18.22
C SER A 37 -2.74 14.01 -18.19
N GLU A 38 -2.34 13.18 -19.15
CA GLU A 38 -2.56 11.74 -19.07
C GLU A 38 -1.82 11.17 -17.85
N PRO A 39 -2.43 10.24 -17.11
CA PRO A 39 -1.77 9.57 -16.00
C PRO A 39 -0.57 8.76 -16.49
N LEU A 40 0.46 8.72 -15.65
CA LEU A 40 1.74 8.08 -15.94
C LEU A 40 1.60 6.55 -16.03
N LEU A 41 0.75 5.98 -15.18
CA LEU A 41 0.40 4.55 -15.17
C LEU A 41 -1.12 4.43 -14.96
N LYS A 42 -1.75 3.53 -15.72
CA LYS A 42 -3.20 3.30 -15.66
C LYS A 42 -3.55 1.83 -15.77
N GLY A 43 -4.66 1.44 -15.15
CA GLY A 43 -5.28 0.12 -15.34
C GLY A 43 -4.48 -1.02 -14.69
N ALA A 44 -4.29 -2.12 -15.42
CA ALA A 44 -3.74 -3.38 -14.91
C ALA A 44 -2.41 -3.26 -14.13
N PRO A 45 -1.40 -2.48 -14.58
CA PRO A 45 -0.16 -2.30 -13.82
C PRO A 45 -0.38 -1.66 -12.44
N VAL A 46 -1.28 -0.69 -12.33
CA VAL A 46 -1.59 0.00 -11.06
C VAL A 46 -2.33 -0.95 -10.11
N VAL A 47 -3.27 -1.72 -10.65
CA VAL A 47 -3.99 -2.74 -9.87
C VAL A 47 -3.04 -3.82 -9.34
N LEU A 48 -2.09 -4.29 -10.17
CA LEU A 48 -1.07 -5.26 -9.75
C LEU A 48 -0.17 -4.69 -8.65
N LEU A 49 0.22 -3.42 -8.76
CA LEU A 49 0.98 -2.72 -7.73
C LEU A 49 0.17 -2.66 -6.42
N GLY A 50 -1.10 -2.26 -6.52
CA GLY A 50 -1.99 -2.19 -5.36
C GLY A 50 -2.21 -3.54 -4.69
N ILE A 51 -2.34 -4.63 -5.45
CA ILE A 51 -2.41 -6.01 -4.91
C ILE A 51 -1.10 -6.39 -4.19
N ALA A 52 0.05 -6.04 -4.76
CA ALA A 52 1.34 -6.31 -4.15
C ALA A 52 1.51 -5.55 -2.82
N GLU A 53 1.14 -4.26 -2.79
CA GLU A 53 1.16 -3.43 -1.58
C GLU A 53 0.19 -3.96 -0.51
N LEU A 54 -1.04 -4.30 -0.91
CA LEU A 54 -2.04 -4.88 -0.03
C LEU A 54 -1.56 -6.20 0.58
N GLY A 55 -1.00 -7.09 -0.25
CA GLY A 55 -0.43 -8.36 0.18
C GLY A 55 0.72 -8.16 1.16
N LEU A 56 1.63 -7.22 0.89
CA LEU A 56 2.74 -6.89 1.77
C LEU A 56 2.27 -6.30 3.11
N GLY A 57 1.30 -5.39 3.08
CA GLY A 57 0.71 -4.80 4.28
C GLY A 57 0.03 -5.84 5.16
N ILE A 58 -0.81 -6.70 4.58
CA ILE A 58 -1.45 -7.82 5.29
C ILE A 58 -0.39 -8.78 5.85
N PHE A 59 0.64 -9.13 5.07
CA PHE A 59 1.72 -10.00 5.52
C PHE A 59 2.48 -9.41 6.72
N LEU A 60 2.76 -8.10 6.71
CA LEU A 60 3.43 -7.43 7.83
C LEU A 60 2.54 -7.41 9.09
N LEU A 61 1.24 -7.14 8.95
CA LEU A 61 0.27 -7.23 10.05
C LEU A 61 0.20 -8.65 10.62
N TYR A 62 0.10 -9.65 9.73
CA TYR A 62 0.09 -11.06 10.09
C TYR A 62 1.38 -11.47 10.81
N ARG A 63 2.54 -11.15 10.23
CA ARG A 63 3.85 -11.41 10.85
C ARG A 63 3.95 -10.79 12.23
N GLN A 64 3.49 -9.55 12.37
CA GLN A 64 3.53 -8.82 13.63
C GLN A 64 2.57 -9.40 14.68
N TRP A 65 1.48 -10.03 14.26
CA TRP A 65 0.53 -10.70 15.13
C TRP A 65 1.01 -12.10 15.54
N PHE A 66 1.52 -12.90 14.61
CA PHE A 66 1.93 -14.29 14.86
C PHE A 66 3.33 -14.42 15.47
N ARG A 67 4.27 -13.52 15.18
CA ARG A 67 5.54 -13.46 15.92
C ARG A 67 5.41 -12.89 17.33
N ARG A 68 4.19 -12.64 17.83
CA ARG A 68 3.94 -12.44 19.27
C ARG A 68 3.85 -13.77 20.03
N GLN A 69 3.73 -14.90 19.33
CA GLN A 69 3.53 -16.23 19.93
C GLN A 69 4.79 -17.12 19.94
N ALA A 70 5.94 -16.63 19.45
CA ALA A 70 7.21 -17.37 19.42
C ALA A 70 8.28 -16.64 20.24
#